data_AF-A0A4V1WG73-F1
#
_entry.id   AF-A0A4V1WG73-F1
#
_cell.length_a   1.000
_cell.length_b   1.000
_cell.length_c   1.000
_cell.angle_alpha   90.00
_cell.angle_beta   90.00
_cell.angle_gamma   90.00
#
_symmetry.space_group_name_H-M   'P 1'
#
loop_
_entity.id
_entity.type
_entity.pdbx_description
1 polymer ?
#
loop_
_entity_poly.entity_id
_entity_poly.type
_entity_poly.pdbx_seq_one_letter_code
_entity_poly.pdbx_strand_id
1 'polypeptide(L)'
;MKLKLKQSILVALSVISFGYANAQSQIIKLDSENGSFKNFPVLPDNEAFAIEGEIDKSIKLVEVTIKENKSGNDPVVYSWNRSLHNNSENFEVLVTQPLKAGATYDFVVTTFKELEVDAKKRILGNILIRSNHLIKSEVTIDKHELKVDNAKRLIEGLNEIVYEGIALQRSRNGIEFDGLSGLVENEIKKINKFKFKKLLHRKDGTEKDSISNAALDKKVNYLTELILTEIKPFIASELVEQYRRYPIMEVKTRKGNFTLPINGGLYAWNLNSNINDVSFSNTGLTPGVGFTIPFKRSFSVRGKSLTALGISLGVLTTKMKDANGDRFATPTITLPVYAALGVNVFRVIRVNAGAIMVSNMDAINSKIQFIPTFGIALELDAWIGVRK
;
A
#
# COMPACT_ATOMS: atom_id res chain seq x y z
N MET A 1 -44.25 -31.17 -4.25
CA MET A 1 -43.32 -30.18 -4.84
C MET A 1 -42.87 -29.08 -3.86
N LYS A 2 -43.76 -28.52 -3.01
CA LYS A 2 -43.41 -27.47 -2.03
C LYS A 2 -42.42 -27.87 -0.92
N LEU A 3 -42.32 -29.16 -0.57
CA LEU A 3 -41.42 -29.64 0.49
C LEU A 3 -39.94 -29.62 0.07
N LYS A 4 -39.65 -29.99 -1.19
CA LYS A 4 -38.28 -30.01 -1.73
C LYS A 4 -37.69 -28.60 -1.84
N LEU A 5 -38.50 -27.61 -2.23
CA LEU A 5 -38.07 -26.22 -2.33
C LEU A 5 -37.68 -25.63 -0.97
N LYS A 6 -38.44 -25.93 0.09
CA LYS A 6 -38.10 -25.50 1.47
C LYS A 6 -36.79 -26.11 1.97
N GLN A 7 -36.57 -27.39 1.67
CA GLN A 7 -35.32 -28.08 2.04
C GLN A 7 -34.11 -27.52 1.26
N SER A 8 -34.27 -27.22 -0.04
CA SER A 8 -33.22 -26.57 -0.85
C SER A 8 -32.87 -25.17 -0.35
N ILE A 9 -33.85 -24.37 0.07
CA ILE A 9 -33.64 -23.03 0.64
C ILE A 9 -32.92 -23.12 1.99
N LEU A 10 -33.26 -24.10 2.83
CA LEU A 10 -32.65 -24.27 4.15
C LEU A 10 -31.18 -24.71 4.05
N VAL A 11 -30.86 -25.58 3.07
CA VAL A 11 -29.47 -25.97 2.76
C VAL A 11 -28.70 -24.77 2.18
N ALA A 12 -29.29 -24.00 1.27
CA ALA A 12 -28.65 -22.80 0.73
C ALA A 12 -28.37 -21.74 1.82
N LEU A 13 -29.33 -21.50 2.73
CA LEU A 13 -29.11 -20.59 3.86
C LEU A 13 -28.00 -21.11 4.78
N SER A 14 -27.97 -22.41 5.09
CA SER A 14 -26.94 -23.01 5.94
C SER A 14 -25.52 -22.86 5.34
N VAL A 15 -25.37 -23.06 4.04
CA VAL A 15 -24.08 -22.88 3.34
C VAL A 15 -23.63 -21.42 3.37
N ILE A 16 -24.56 -20.47 3.26
CA ILE A 16 -24.26 -19.03 3.36
C ILE A 16 -23.84 -18.65 4.79
N SER A 17 -24.47 -19.21 5.82
CA SER A 17 -24.12 -18.95 7.23
C SER A 17 -22.69 -19.37 7.58
N PHE A 18 -22.20 -20.49 7.03
CA PHE A 18 -20.82 -20.95 7.27
C PHE A 18 -19.76 -20.03 6.61
N GLY A 19 -20.13 -19.28 5.57
CA GLY A 19 -19.21 -18.33 4.91
C GLY A 19 -18.86 -17.11 5.76
N TYR A 20 -19.74 -16.70 6.68
CA TYR A 20 -19.55 -15.48 7.49
C TYR A 20 -18.79 -15.71 8.81
N ALA A 21 -18.63 -16.97 9.25
CA ALA A 21 -18.02 -17.29 10.54
C ALA A 21 -16.48 -17.20 10.59
N ASN A 22 -15.80 -16.95 9.45
CA ASN A 22 -14.33 -16.90 9.35
C ASN A 22 -13.75 -15.49 9.20
N ALA A 23 -14.50 -14.42 9.53
CA ALA A 23 -14.05 -13.04 9.36
C ALA A 23 -13.35 -12.42 10.59
N GLN A 24 -12.91 -13.22 11.56
CA GLN A 24 -12.18 -12.69 12.72
C GLN A 24 -10.72 -12.41 12.34
N SER A 25 -10.33 -11.12 12.38
CA SER A 25 -8.96 -10.67 12.14
C SER A 25 -7.98 -11.39 13.08
N GLN A 26 -6.89 -11.93 12.53
CA GLN A 26 -5.87 -12.60 13.33
C GLN A 26 -5.14 -11.57 14.20
N ILE A 27 -4.90 -11.88 15.49
CA ILE A 27 -4.22 -10.97 16.42
C ILE A 27 -2.83 -11.53 16.73
N ILE A 28 -1.80 -10.71 16.47
CA ILE A 28 -0.40 -11.01 16.75
C ILE A 28 0.04 -10.22 17.97
N LYS A 29 0.49 -10.92 19.00
CA LYS A 29 0.90 -10.30 20.27
C LYS A 29 2.39 -10.00 20.28
N LEU A 30 2.75 -8.75 20.52
CA LEU A 30 4.09 -8.28 20.78
C LEU A 30 4.54 -8.70 22.18
N ASP A 31 5.72 -9.33 22.24
CA ASP A 31 6.50 -9.47 23.45
C ASP A 31 7.37 -8.24 23.65
N SER A 32 6.91 -7.31 24.47
CA SER A 32 7.62 -6.08 24.78
C SER A 32 8.93 -6.30 25.57
N GLU A 33 9.12 -7.47 26.20
CA GLU A 33 10.35 -7.80 26.93
C GLU A 33 11.39 -8.41 25.98
N ASN A 34 10.96 -9.35 25.16
CA ASN A 34 11.86 -10.10 24.27
C ASN A 34 12.02 -9.48 22.88
N GLY A 35 11.26 -8.42 22.55
CA GLY A 35 11.30 -7.79 21.23
C GLY A 35 10.91 -8.76 20.12
N SER A 36 9.91 -9.61 20.34
CA SER A 36 9.49 -10.66 19.41
C SER A 36 7.96 -10.82 19.43
N PHE A 37 7.40 -11.70 18.61
CA PHE A 37 5.97 -12.02 18.66
C PHE A 37 5.74 -13.30 19.47
N LYS A 38 4.90 -13.23 20.53
CA LYS A 38 4.69 -14.35 21.49
C LYS A 38 4.03 -15.59 20.87
N ASN A 39 3.09 -15.39 19.95
CA ASN A 39 2.12 -16.43 19.57
C ASN A 39 2.21 -16.92 18.12
N PHE A 40 3.10 -16.36 17.30
CA PHE A 40 3.16 -16.69 15.87
C PHE A 40 4.59 -16.70 15.36
N PRO A 41 5.20 -17.88 15.14
CA PRO A 41 6.45 -17.95 14.37
C PRO A 41 6.23 -17.56 12.89
N VAL A 42 4.98 -17.48 12.45
CA VAL A 42 4.60 -17.29 11.05
C VAL A 42 3.36 -16.38 10.95
N LEU A 43 3.51 -15.26 10.24
CA LEU A 43 2.44 -14.26 10.04
C LEU A 43 1.34 -14.79 9.09
N PRO A 44 0.09 -14.28 9.21
CA PRO A 44 -0.93 -14.53 8.21
C PRO A 44 -0.49 -14.04 6.83
N ASP A 45 -0.87 -14.79 5.81
CA ASP A 45 -0.73 -14.41 4.42
C ASP A 45 -2.08 -14.00 3.84
N ASN A 46 -2.08 -13.02 2.94
CA ASN A 46 -3.25 -12.60 2.17
C ASN A 46 -4.49 -12.13 3.00
N GLU A 47 -4.31 -11.87 4.30
CA GLU A 47 -5.36 -11.42 5.22
C GLU A 47 -4.91 -10.20 6.02
N ALA A 48 -5.88 -9.37 6.43
CA ALA A 48 -5.65 -8.32 7.41
C ALA A 48 -5.48 -8.93 8.81
N PHE A 49 -4.66 -8.29 9.64
CA PHE A 49 -4.37 -8.75 10.99
C PHE A 49 -4.13 -7.57 11.92
N ALA A 50 -4.27 -7.78 13.21
CA ALA A 50 -3.98 -6.78 14.23
C ALA A 50 -2.68 -7.13 14.96
N ILE A 51 -1.91 -6.11 15.32
CA ILE A 51 -0.76 -6.23 16.23
C ILE A 51 -1.18 -5.63 17.56
N GLU A 52 -1.14 -6.44 18.61
CA GLU A 52 -1.47 -6.04 19.99
C GLU A 52 -0.19 -6.06 20.83
N GLY A 53 -0.05 -5.12 21.76
CA GLY A 53 1.05 -5.15 22.73
C GLY A 53 0.75 -4.34 23.98
N GLU A 54 1.49 -4.65 25.04
CA GLU A 54 1.42 -3.95 26.32
C GLU A 54 2.21 -2.63 26.25
N ILE A 55 1.59 -1.55 26.73
CA ILE A 55 2.14 -0.20 26.78
C ILE A 55 1.79 0.51 28.08
N ASP A 56 2.70 1.37 28.51
CA ASP A 56 2.45 2.27 29.63
C ASP A 56 1.40 3.35 29.29
N LYS A 57 0.73 3.90 30.31
CA LYS A 57 -0.28 4.96 30.18
C LYS A 57 0.27 6.29 29.64
N SER A 58 1.58 6.50 29.79
CA SER A 58 2.31 7.64 29.24
C SER A 58 2.47 7.57 27.71
N ILE A 59 2.34 6.38 27.10
CA ILE A 59 2.44 6.22 25.64
C ILE A 59 1.18 6.77 24.98
N LYS A 60 1.35 7.73 24.07
CA LYS A 60 0.25 8.40 23.37
C LYS A 60 0.11 7.99 21.91
N LEU A 61 1.18 7.48 21.30
CA LEU A 61 1.23 7.04 19.91
C LEU A 61 2.07 5.77 19.82
N VAL A 62 1.66 4.85 18.95
CA VAL A 62 2.43 3.68 18.53
C VAL A 62 2.46 3.65 17.02
N GLU A 63 3.64 3.48 16.43
CA GLU A 63 3.82 3.29 15.00
C GLU A 63 4.39 1.90 14.73
N VAL A 64 3.79 1.18 13.80
CA VAL A 64 4.30 -0.09 13.27
C VAL A 64 4.75 0.15 11.84
N THR A 65 6.05 0.07 11.63
CA THR A 65 6.67 0.11 10.30
C THR A 65 6.89 -1.31 9.81
N ILE A 66 6.42 -1.61 8.60
CA ILE A 66 6.53 -2.93 7.97
C ILE A 66 7.31 -2.80 6.66
N LYS A 67 8.38 -3.58 6.50
CA LYS A 67 9.20 -3.60 5.29
C LYS A 67 9.38 -5.01 4.76
N GLU A 68 9.20 -5.20 3.45
CA GLU A 68 9.49 -6.47 2.78
C GLU A 68 10.97 -6.51 2.35
N ASN A 69 11.74 -7.50 2.82
CA ASN A 69 13.21 -7.49 2.72
C ASN A 69 13.74 -7.53 1.28
N LYS A 70 12.93 -7.99 0.31
CA LYS A 70 13.34 -8.20 -1.10
C LYS A 70 12.59 -7.35 -2.12
N SER A 71 11.69 -6.47 -1.68
CA SER A 71 10.75 -5.78 -2.58
C SER A 71 11.33 -4.51 -3.21
N GLY A 72 12.35 -3.90 -2.58
CA GLY A 72 12.81 -2.55 -2.91
C GLY A 72 11.80 -1.44 -2.60
N ASN A 73 10.55 -1.80 -2.28
CA ASN A 73 9.49 -0.87 -1.91
C ASN A 73 9.78 -0.16 -0.58
N ASP A 74 9.24 1.05 -0.48
CA ASP A 74 9.22 1.83 0.74
C ASP A 74 8.45 1.10 1.85
N PRO A 75 8.88 1.26 3.12
CA PRO A 75 8.18 0.68 4.24
C PRO A 75 6.80 1.32 4.41
N VAL A 76 5.84 0.52 4.86
CA VAL A 76 4.48 0.98 5.15
C VAL A 76 4.34 1.20 6.65
N VAL A 77 3.79 2.34 7.05
CA VAL A 77 3.61 2.72 8.46
C VAL A 77 2.14 2.70 8.82
N TYR A 78 1.83 2.01 9.92
CA TYR A 78 0.51 2.02 10.56
C TYR A 78 0.64 2.67 11.92
N SER A 79 -0.36 3.46 12.33
CA SER A 79 -0.32 4.16 13.61
C SER A 79 -1.54 3.87 14.46
N TRP A 80 -1.33 3.84 15.77
CA TRP A 80 -2.36 3.83 16.78
C TRP A 80 -2.21 5.06 17.67
N ASN A 81 -3.28 5.83 17.78
CA ASN A 81 -3.35 7.02 18.62
C ASN A 81 -4.22 6.74 19.84
N ARG A 82 -3.66 6.99 21.03
CA ARG A 82 -4.43 6.90 22.27
C ARG A 82 -5.45 8.03 22.30
N SER A 83 -6.74 7.68 22.44
CA SER A 83 -7.79 8.68 22.65
C SER A 83 -7.68 9.32 24.04
N LEU A 84 -8.20 10.54 24.19
CA LEU A 84 -8.03 11.36 25.41
C LEU A 84 -8.49 10.68 26.70
N HIS A 85 -9.49 9.79 26.61
CA HIS A 85 -10.08 9.10 27.76
C HIS A 85 -9.65 7.64 27.88
N ASN A 86 -8.79 7.15 26.98
CA ASN A 86 -8.37 5.76 26.99
C ASN A 86 -7.18 5.54 27.94
N ASN A 87 -7.44 4.80 29.02
CA ASN A 87 -6.46 4.40 30.03
C ASN A 87 -6.01 2.94 29.90
N SER A 88 -6.26 2.29 28.75
CA SER A 88 -5.83 0.91 28.48
C SER A 88 -4.31 0.78 28.55
N GLU A 89 -3.84 -0.34 29.07
CA GLU A 89 -2.40 -0.68 29.07
C GLU A 89 -2.02 -1.49 27.83
N ASN A 90 -2.90 -1.53 26.83
CA ASN A 90 -2.69 -2.22 25.55
C ASN A 90 -2.94 -1.26 24.38
N PHE A 91 -2.23 -1.49 23.28
CA PHE A 91 -2.54 -0.93 21.96
C PHE A 91 -2.98 -2.04 21.00
N GLU A 92 -3.70 -1.65 19.95
CA GLU A 92 -4.05 -2.53 18.83
C GLU A 92 -3.89 -1.75 17.52
N VAL A 93 -3.00 -2.21 16.64
CA VAL A 93 -2.76 -1.62 15.32
C VAL A 93 -3.28 -2.58 14.26
N LEU A 94 -4.29 -2.16 13.50
CA LEU A 94 -4.84 -2.96 12.40
C LEU A 94 -3.99 -2.78 11.13
N VAL A 95 -3.37 -3.86 10.67
CA VAL A 95 -2.65 -3.95 9.41
C VAL A 95 -3.61 -4.39 8.32
N THR A 96 -3.98 -3.46 7.44
CA THR A 96 -5.01 -3.67 6.41
C THR A 96 -4.45 -4.17 5.09
N GLN A 97 -3.17 -3.90 4.79
CA GLN A 97 -2.55 -4.40 3.58
C GLN A 97 -2.16 -5.88 3.76
N PRO A 98 -2.66 -6.78 2.90
CA PRO A 98 -2.30 -8.20 2.98
C PRO A 98 -0.82 -8.43 2.71
N LEU A 99 -0.18 -9.26 3.54
CA LEU A 99 1.21 -9.68 3.31
C LEU A 99 1.28 -10.78 2.27
N LYS A 100 2.33 -10.77 1.44
CA LYS A 100 2.56 -11.79 0.42
C LYS A 100 2.92 -13.12 1.07
N ALA A 101 2.29 -14.19 0.62
CA ALA A 101 2.57 -15.53 1.09
C ALA A 101 4.03 -15.96 0.86
N GLY A 102 4.65 -16.58 1.87
CA GLY A 102 6.02 -17.07 1.86
C GLY A 102 7.12 -16.00 1.78
N ALA A 103 6.78 -14.71 1.88
CA ALA A 103 7.74 -13.61 1.94
C ALA A 103 8.23 -13.35 3.38
N THR A 104 9.33 -12.60 3.47
CA THR A 104 10.00 -12.22 4.73
C THR A 104 9.90 -10.72 4.93
N TYR A 105 9.55 -10.32 6.15
CA TYR A 105 9.29 -8.95 6.54
C TYR A 105 10.03 -8.58 7.81
N ASP A 106 10.48 -7.33 7.86
CA ASP A 106 10.98 -6.68 9.05
C ASP A 106 9.92 -5.74 9.62
N PHE A 107 9.71 -5.81 10.93
CA PHE A 107 8.79 -4.97 11.67
C PHE A 107 9.58 -4.07 12.61
N VAL A 108 9.15 -2.83 12.74
CA VAL A 108 9.65 -1.92 13.76
C VAL A 108 8.45 -1.33 14.46
N VAL A 109 8.25 -1.72 15.72
CA VAL A 109 7.23 -1.11 16.58
C VAL A 109 7.90 0.00 17.38
N THR A 110 7.46 1.23 17.19
CA THR A 110 7.99 2.40 17.89
C THR A 110 6.89 2.99 18.76
N THR A 111 7.20 3.20 20.04
CA THR A 111 6.26 3.82 20.99
C THR A 111 6.71 5.24 21.29
N PHE A 112 5.74 6.13 21.49
CA PHE A 112 6.00 7.54 21.73
C PHE A 112 5.25 8.02 22.97
N LYS A 113 5.98 8.71 23.85
CA LYS A 113 5.45 9.34 25.06
C LYS A 113 5.16 10.82 24.80
N GLU A 114 4.29 11.40 25.62
CA GLU A 114 4.07 12.84 25.59
C GLU A 114 5.35 13.63 25.85
N LEU A 115 5.59 14.66 25.04
CA LEU A 115 6.79 15.50 25.17
C LEU A 115 6.53 16.62 26.19
N GLU A 116 7.35 16.65 27.24
CA GLU A 116 7.27 17.68 28.29
C GLU A 116 7.51 19.10 27.75
N VAL A 117 6.87 20.08 28.39
CA VAL A 117 6.95 21.49 27.97
C VAL A 117 8.39 22.01 27.93
N ASP A 118 9.22 21.65 28.91
CA ASP A 118 10.61 22.12 28.94
C ASP A 118 11.49 21.40 27.90
N ALA A 119 11.18 20.14 27.58
CA ALA A 119 11.82 19.44 26.48
C ALA A 119 11.50 20.09 25.12
N LYS A 120 10.25 20.53 24.89
CA LYS A 120 9.87 21.32 23.70
C LYS A 120 10.69 22.60 23.59
N LYS A 121 10.82 23.36 24.69
CA LYS A 121 11.64 24.59 24.72
C LYS A 121 13.10 24.32 24.40
N ARG A 122 13.67 23.23 24.94
CA ARG A 122 15.06 22.84 24.69
C ARG A 122 15.31 22.48 23.23
N ILE A 123 14.43 21.67 22.62
CA ILE A 123 14.53 21.32 21.19
C ILE A 123 14.51 22.58 20.34
N LEU A 124 13.52 23.45 20.58
CA LEU A 124 13.40 24.71 19.85
C LEU A 124 14.62 25.60 20.04
N GLY A 125 15.09 25.77 21.28
CA GLY A 125 16.29 26.55 21.60
C GLY A 125 17.53 26.03 20.86
N ASN A 126 17.74 24.70 20.85
CA ASN A 126 18.86 24.08 20.14
C ASN A 126 18.80 24.32 18.64
N ILE A 127 17.62 24.19 18.03
CA ILE A 127 17.43 24.48 16.60
C ILE A 127 17.77 25.95 16.30
N LEU A 128 17.25 26.89 17.09
CA LEU A 128 17.50 28.32 16.87
C LEU A 128 18.97 28.70 17.05
N ILE A 129 19.64 28.16 18.07
CA ILE A 129 21.06 28.40 18.33
C ILE A 129 21.89 27.88 17.15
N ARG A 130 21.68 26.63 16.72
CA ARG A 130 22.39 26.02 15.59
C ARG A 130 22.15 26.77 14.29
N SER A 131 20.90 27.14 14.01
CA SER A 131 20.54 27.94 12.84
C SER A 131 21.22 29.31 12.84
N ASN A 132 21.25 30.00 13.98
CA ASN A 132 21.94 31.28 14.11
C ASN A 132 23.43 31.14 13.83
N HIS A 133 24.09 30.13 14.41
CA HIS A 133 25.50 29.85 14.14
C HIS A 133 25.78 29.57 12.67
N LEU A 134 24.96 28.75 11.99
CA LEU A 134 25.10 28.45 10.56
C LEU A 134 24.92 29.71 9.71
N ILE A 135 23.92 30.54 10.01
CA ILE A 135 23.71 31.80 9.28
C ILE A 135 24.92 32.73 9.47
N LYS A 136 25.45 32.85 10.70
CA LYS A 136 26.62 33.69 10.98
C LYS A 136 27.89 33.20 10.29
N SER A 137 28.07 31.89 10.11
CA SER A 137 29.24 31.36 9.40
C SER A 137 29.16 31.53 7.89
N GLU A 138 27.95 31.52 7.32
CA GLU A 138 27.73 31.58 5.86
C GLU A 138 27.44 33.00 5.34
N VAL A 139 27.12 33.95 6.23
CA VAL A 139 26.93 35.36 5.88
C VAL A 139 28.21 36.13 6.14
N THR A 140 28.88 36.56 5.06
CA THR A 140 30.13 37.32 5.11
C THR A 140 29.91 38.80 4.83
N ILE A 141 30.79 39.65 5.35
CA ILE A 141 30.81 41.09 5.08
C ILE A 141 31.87 41.35 4.00
N ASP A 142 31.44 41.75 2.80
CA ASP A 142 32.36 42.19 1.73
C ASP A 142 32.21 43.69 1.50
N LYS A 143 33.17 44.45 2.06
CA LYS A 143 33.25 45.92 2.02
C LYS A 143 31.99 46.62 2.56
N HIS A 144 30.98 46.77 1.71
CA HIS A 144 29.75 47.53 1.97
C HIS A 144 28.47 46.71 1.74
N GLU A 145 28.63 45.40 1.54
CA GLU A 145 27.56 44.48 1.19
C GLU A 145 27.63 43.23 2.05
N LEU A 146 26.46 42.72 2.44
CA LEU A 146 26.37 41.39 3.04
C LEU A 146 26.29 40.39 1.89
N LYS A 147 27.09 39.33 1.96
CA LYS A 147 27.08 38.24 0.99
C LYS A 147 26.74 36.94 1.68
N VAL A 148 26.03 36.09 0.96
CA VAL A 148 25.79 34.71 1.35
C VAL A 148 26.59 33.86 0.39
N ASP A 149 27.58 33.12 0.87
CA ASP A 149 28.52 32.37 0.02
C ASP A 149 27.77 31.38 -0.88
N ASN A 150 26.83 30.62 -0.31
CA ASN A 150 25.93 29.75 -1.06
C ASN A 150 24.54 29.69 -0.42
N ALA A 151 23.61 30.48 -0.96
CA ALA A 151 22.23 30.54 -0.47
C ALA A 151 21.50 29.18 -0.49
N LYS A 152 21.77 28.33 -1.50
CA LYS A 152 21.14 27.01 -1.61
C LYS A 152 21.64 26.09 -0.50
N ARG A 153 22.95 26.04 -0.30
CA ARG A 153 23.58 25.25 0.77
C ARG A 153 23.13 25.72 2.16
N LEU A 154 22.97 27.03 2.37
CA LEU A 154 22.46 27.57 3.61
C LEU A 154 21.03 27.08 3.89
N ILE A 155 20.13 27.08 2.91
CA ILE A 155 18.76 26.56 3.07
C ILE A 155 18.76 25.07 3.37
N GLU A 156 19.57 24.29 2.64
CA GLU A 156 19.72 22.84 2.86
C GLU A 156 20.22 22.55 4.28
N GLY A 157 21.26 23.25 4.74
CA GLY A 157 21.78 23.09 6.10
C GLY A 157 20.82 23.56 7.19
N LEU A 158 20.04 24.62 6.95
CA LEU A 158 18.99 25.04 7.88
C LEU A 158 17.88 23.98 7.99
N ASN A 159 17.44 23.42 6.86
CA ASN A 159 16.48 22.31 6.86
C ASN A 159 17.03 21.09 7.61
N GLU A 160 18.28 20.72 7.36
CA GLU A 160 18.95 19.61 8.04
C GLU A 160 18.98 19.82 9.56
N ILE A 161 19.33 21.01 10.04
CA ILE A 161 19.30 21.35 11.48
C ILE A 161 17.91 21.13 12.08
N VAL A 162 16.85 21.54 11.37
CA VAL A 162 15.48 21.35 11.85
C VAL A 162 15.12 19.88 11.87
N TYR A 163 15.35 19.16 10.76
CA TYR A 163 15.04 17.73 10.64
C TYR A 163 15.76 16.87 11.68
N GLU A 164 17.06 17.13 11.90
CA GLU A 164 17.82 16.48 12.97
C GLU A 164 17.25 16.82 14.35
N GLY A 165 16.90 18.09 14.57
CA GLY A 165 16.38 18.57 15.84
C GLY A 165 15.03 17.96 16.23
N ILE A 166 14.22 17.57 15.24
CA ILE A 166 12.90 16.97 15.44
C ILE A 166 12.83 15.48 15.08
N ALA A 167 13.97 14.83 14.80
CA ALA A 167 14.01 13.48 14.23
C ALA A 167 13.28 12.42 15.07
N LEU A 168 13.34 12.57 16.39
CA LEU A 168 12.73 11.66 17.37
C LEU A 168 11.30 12.06 17.77
N GLN A 169 10.79 13.15 17.19
CA GLN A 169 9.50 13.71 17.54
C GLN A 169 8.48 13.40 16.44
N ARG A 170 7.24 13.16 16.86
CA ARG A 170 6.10 12.98 15.97
C ARG A 170 4.96 13.85 16.46
N SER A 171 4.09 14.23 15.54
CA SER A 171 2.87 14.96 15.86
C SER A 171 1.70 13.98 15.93
N ARG A 172 1.01 13.92 17.08
CA ARG A 172 -0.13 13.01 17.26
C ARG A 172 -1.29 13.32 16.32
N ASN A 173 -1.45 14.59 15.95
CA ASN A 173 -2.48 15.05 15.02
C ASN A 173 -2.01 15.13 13.55
N GLY A 174 -0.86 14.52 13.21
CA GLY A 174 -0.38 14.38 11.83
C GLY A 174 0.17 15.67 11.22
N ILE A 175 0.54 16.67 12.04
CA ILE A 175 1.21 17.86 11.53
C ILE A 175 2.68 17.49 11.27
N GLU A 176 3.09 17.55 10.01
CA GLU A 176 4.47 17.31 9.60
C GLU A 176 5.20 18.63 9.34
N PHE A 177 6.53 18.58 9.40
CA PHE A 177 7.38 19.69 8.99
C PHE A 177 7.94 19.39 7.60
N ASP A 178 7.40 20.07 6.59
CA ASP A 178 7.75 19.86 5.19
C ASP A 178 9.00 20.63 4.73
N GLY A 179 9.72 21.24 5.68
CA GLY A 179 10.87 22.09 5.41
C GLY A 179 10.55 23.58 5.49
N LEU A 180 11.62 24.37 5.50
CA LEU A 180 11.54 25.82 5.45
C LEU A 180 11.00 26.27 4.10
N SER A 181 10.10 27.25 4.13
CA SER A 181 9.37 27.69 2.96
C SER A 181 10.21 28.59 2.04
N GLY A 182 9.67 28.88 0.86
CA GLY A 182 10.26 29.88 -0.05
C GLY A 182 10.38 31.28 0.56
N LEU A 183 9.74 31.57 1.69
CA LEU A 183 9.87 32.84 2.40
C LEU A 183 11.29 32.99 3.00
N VAL A 184 11.82 31.94 3.63
CA VAL A 184 13.19 31.88 4.14
C VAL A 184 14.19 32.01 2.99
N GLU A 185 13.97 31.29 1.90
CA GLU A 185 14.81 31.39 0.69
C GLU A 185 14.85 32.82 0.15
N ASN A 186 13.69 33.48 0.05
CA ASN A 186 13.61 34.84 -0.44
C ASN A 186 14.32 35.84 0.48
N GLU A 187 14.25 35.66 1.79
CA GLU A 187 14.96 36.54 2.72
C GLU A 187 16.48 36.35 2.64
N ILE A 188 16.97 35.11 2.50
CA ILE A 188 18.39 34.83 2.25
C ILE A 188 18.86 35.51 0.95
N LYS A 189 18.05 35.44 -0.12
CA LYS A 189 18.35 36.15 -1.38
C LYS A 189 18.39 37.67 -1.22
N LYS A 190 17.59 38.25 -0.32
CA LYS A 190 17.65 39.70 -0.03
C LYS A 190 18.89 40.07 0.78
N ILE A 191 19.37 39.21 1.68
CA ILE A 191 20.64 39.42 2.40
C ILE A 191 21.77 39.60 1.39
N ASN A 192 21.86 38.72 0.40
CA ASN A 192 22.89 38.78 -0.65
C ASN A 192 22.83 40.06 -1.53
N LYS A 193 21.73 40.82 -1.47
CA LYS A 193 21.56 42.10 -2.20
C LYS A 193 21.64 43.32 -1.30
N PHE A 194 21.89 43.13 0.00
CA PHE A 194 21.82 44.21 0.98
C PHE A 194 23.10 45.03 0.98
N LYS A 195 22.96 46.34 0.73
CA LYS A 195 24.05 47.31 0.75
C LYS A 195 23.87 48.27 1.92
N PHE A 196 24.87 48.37 2.79
CA PHE A 196 24.84 49.28 3.95
C PHE A 196 25.54 50.62 3.71
N LYS A 197 25.98 50.91 2.47
CA LYS A 197 26.56 52.22 2.06
C LYS A 197 25.73 53.43 2.52
N LYS A 198 24.40 53.33 2.48
CA LYS A 198 23.48 54.41 2.91
C LYS A 198 23.43 54.61 4.44
N LEU A 199 23.78 53.60 5.23
CA LEU A 199 23.78 53.65 6.70
C LEU A 199 25.08 54.28 7.24
N LEU A 200 26.20 54.10 6.54
CA LEU A 200 27.50 54.64 6.92
C LEU A 200 27.60 56.17 6.77
N HIS A 201 26.84 56.77 5.86
CA HIS A 201 26.83 58.23 5.67
C HIS A 201 26.04 59.01 6.75
N ARG A 202 25.39 58.32 7.71
CA ARG A 202 24.47 58.94 8.67
C ARG A 202 25.02 59.10 10.09
N LYS A 203 26.20 58.57 10.40
CA LYS A 203 26.77 58.65 11.75
C LYS A 203 28.23 59.07 11.71
N ASP A 204 28.48 60.35 11.95
CA ASP A 204 29.82 60.83 12.30
C ASP A 204 30.21 60.23 13.66
N GLY A 205 31.32 59.50 13.69
CA GLY A 205 31.98 59.07 14.94
C GLY A 205 31.77 57.62 15.40
N THR A 206 31.09 56.74 14.66
CA THR A 206 31.04 55.30 14.99
C THR A 206 31.95 54.48 14.06
N GLU A 207 32.74 53.55 14.63
CA GLU A 207 33.61 52.65 13.86
C GLU A 207 32.77 51.86 12.84
N LYS A 208 33.23 51.84 11.58
CA LYS A 208 32.55 51.19 10.45
C LYS A 208 32.22 49.71 10.71
N ASP A 209 33.05 49.05 11.50
CA ASP A 209 32.90 47.64 11.86
C ASP A 209 31.72 47.43 12.80
N SER A 210 31.47 48.35 13.74
CA SER A 210 30.31 48.29 14.65
C SER A 210 28.98 48.39 13.90
N ILE A 211 28.89 49.30 12.91
CA ILE A 211 27.68 49.47 12.09
C ILE A 211 27.42 48.24 11.21
N SER A 212 28.49 47.65 10.66
CA SER A 212 28.41 46.48 9.78
C SER A 212 27.99 45.24 10.56
N ASN A 213 28.58 45.02 11.74
CA ASN A 213 28.21 43.93 12.65
C ASN A 213 26.76 44.07 13.15
N ALA A 214 26.34 45.29 13.53
CA ALA A 214 24.95 45.53 13.94
C ALA A 214 23.94 45.27 12.80
N ALA A 215 24.30 45.57 11.55
CA ALA A 215 23.47 45.27 10.39
C ALA A 215 23.37 43.76 10.12
N LEU A 216 24.49 43.04 10.27
CA LEU A 216 24.55 41.59 10.18
C LEU A 216 23.68 40.95 11.27
N ASP A 217 23.88 41.30 12.54
CA ASP A 217 23.10 40.76 13.66
C ASP A 217 21.60 41.00 13.49
N LYS A 218 21.19 42.18 13.01
CA LYS A 218 19.78 42.46 12.71
C LYS A 218 19.22 41.50 11.64
N LYS A 219 19.98 41.20 10.60
CA LYS A 219 19.56 40.28 9.53
C LYS A 219 19.54 38.84 9.98
N VAL A 220 20.54 38.40 10.74
CA VAL A 220 20.58 37.05 11.33
C VAL A 220 19.42 36.84 12.30
N ASN A 221 19.15 37.80 13.19
CA ASN A 221 18.05 37.72 14.15
C ASN A 221 16.70 37.63 13.44
N TYR A 222 16.47 38.47 12.42
CA TYR A 222 15.24 38.41 11.63
C TYR A 222 15.06 37.05 10.93
N LEU A 223 16.13 36.50 10.35
CA LEU A 223 16.06 35.18 9.71
C LEU A 223 15.79 34.06 10.74
N THR A 224 16.38 34.16 11.92
CA THR A 224 16.16 33.23 13.03
C THR A 224 14.72 33.30 13.55
N GLU A 225 14.15 34.50 13.67
CA GLU A 225 12.73 34.71 14.01
C GLU A 225 11.81 34.13 12.93
N LEU A 226 12.15 34.30 11.66
CA LEU A 226 11.38 33.73 10.56
C LEU A 226 11.37 32.19 10.62
N ILE A 227 12.55 31.57 10.82
CA ILE A 227 12.67 30.13 11.03
C ILE A 227 11.81 29.68 12.22
N LEU A 228 11.85 30.41 13.34
CA LEU A 228 11.00 30.15 14.50
C LEU A 228 9.52 30.15 14.11
N THR A 229 9.05 31.13 13.34
CA THR A 229 7.64 31.19 12.93
C THR A 229 7.21 30.02 12.05
N GLU A 230 8.10 29.46 11.24
CA GLU A 230 7.79 28.30 10.39
C GLU A 230 7.82 26.98 11.16
N ILE A 231 8.65 26.87 12.19
CA ILE A 231 8.75 25.67 13.03
C ILE A 231 7.65 25.63 14.10
N LYS A 232 7.18 26.80 14.54
CA LYS A 232 6.22 26.95 15.64
C LYS A 232 4.94 26.11 15.48
N PRO A 233 4.30 26.00 14.30
CA PRO A 233 3.11 25.15 14.12
C PRO A 233 3.38 23.69 14.46
N PHE A 234 4.52 23.14 14.02
CA PHE A 234 4.92 21.78 14.35
C PHE A 234 5.18 21.62 15.85
N ILE A 235 5.96 22.52 16.46
CA ILE A 235 6.30 22.45 17.90
C ILE A 235 5.09 22.66 18.82
N ALA A 236 4.16 23.52 18.41
CA ALA A 236 2.93 23.79 19.15
C ALA A 236 1.89 22.67 19.03
N SER A 237 2.09 21.72 18.10
CA SER A 237 1.21 20.56 17.98
C SER A 237 1.31 19.63 19.20
N GLU A 238 0.47 18.59 19.21
CA GLU A 238 0.52 17.51 20.19
C GLU A 238 1.74 16.61 19.94
N LEU A 239 2.92 17.17 20.22
CA LEU A 239 4.19 16.48 20.03
C LEU A 239 4.40 15.37 21.05
N VAL A 240 4.86 14.25 20.52
CA VAL A 240 5.29 13.08 21.25
C VAL A 240 6.74 12.77 20.89
N GLU A 241 7.46 12.13 21.79
CA GLU A 241 8.87 11.76 21.63
C GLU A 241 9.01 10.25 21.65
N GLN A 242 9.88 9.73 20.77
CA GLN A 242 10.22 8.32 20.72
C GLN A 242 10.71 7.84 22.10
N TYR A 243 10.03 6.83 22.63
CA TYR A 243 10.35 6.23 23.93
C TYR A 243 11.06 4.88 23.76
N ARG A 244 10.45 3.94 23.03
CA ARG A 244 11.05 2.62 22.76
C ARG A 244 10.88 2.23 21.31
N ARG A 245 11.79 1.37 20.85
CA ARG A 245 11.80 0.81 19.50
C ARG A 245 12.07 -0.68 19.59
N TYR A 246 11.19 -1.47 18.99
CA TYR A 246 11.24 -2.93 18.98
C TYR A 246 11.47 -3.40 17.53
N PRO A 247 12.72 -3.62 17.11
CA PRO A 247 13.02 -4.20 15.82
C PRO A 247 12.79 -5.72 15.85
N ILE A 248 11.94 -6.22 14.95
CA ILE A 248 11.61 -7.63 14.82
C ILE A 248 11.94 -8.02 13.38
N MET A 249 13.03 -8.74 13.21
CA MET A 249 13.64 -8.97 11.90
C MET A 249 13.26 -10.35 11.35
N GLU A 250 13.26 -10.45 10.02
CA GLU A 250 13.16 -11.70 9.29
C GLU A 250 11.92 -12.56 9.59
N VAL A 251 10.78 -11.91 9.89
CA VAL A 251 9.54 -12.61 10.18
C VAL A 251 8.96 -13.18 8.89
N LYS A 252 8.73 -14.50 8.87
CA LYS A 252 8.20 -15.20 7.69
C LYS A 252 6.68 -15.22 7.71
N THR A 253 6.07 -14.96 6.57
CA THR A 253 4.64 -15.22 6.36
C THR A 253 4.41 -16.70 6.06
N ARG A 254 3.17 -17.14 6.27
CA ARG A 254 2.77 -18.51 5.96
C ARG A 254 2.99 -18.79 4.49
N LYS A 255 3.56 -19.96 4.20
CA LYS A 255 3.64 -20.44 2.83
C LYS A 255 2.22 -20.69 2.37
N GLY A 256 1.77 -19.92 1.39
CA GLY A 256 0.46 -20.09 0.79
C GLY A 256 0.33 -21.52 0.28
N ASN A 257 -0.81 -22.13 0.56
CA ASN A 257 -1.13 -23.43 -0.02
C ASN A 257 -1.18 -23.29 -1.54
N PHE A 258 -0.61 -24.25 -2.27
CA PHE A 258 -0.77 -24.29 -3.72
C PHE A 258 -2.24 -24.56 -4.06
N THR A 259 -2.91 -23.58 -4.64
CA THR A 259 -4.28 -23.70 -5.13
C THR A 259 -4.27 -23.76 -6.65
N LEU A 260 -5.12 -24.60 -7.22
CA LEU A 260 -5.42 -24.60 -8.64
C LEU A 260 -6.82 -23.98 -8.80
N PRO A 261 -6.95 -22.83 -9.50
CA PRO A 261 -8.25 -22.26 -9.77
C PRO A 261 -9.01 -23.21 -10.69
N ILE A 262 -10.10 -23.77 -10.20
CA ILE A 262 -11.04 -24.57 -10.99
C ILE A 262 -12.21 -23.69 -11.38
N ASN A 263 -12.68 -23.83 -12.62
CA ASN A 263 -13.80 -23.07 -13.14
C ASN A 263 -14.91 -24.02 -13.61
N GLY A 264 -16.16 -23.64 -13.31
CA GLY A 264 -17.36 -24.35 -13.73
C GLY A 264 -18.42 -23.36 -14.20
N GLY A 265 -18.91 -23.51 -15.43
CA GLY A 265 -19.73 -22.48 -16.07
C GLY A 265 -20.55 -22.95 -17.24
N LEU A 266 -21.25 -22.01 -17.88
CA LEU A 266 -21.98 -22.24 -19.12
C LEU A 266 -21.24 -21.59 -20.28
N TYR A 267 -21.08 -22.32 -21.38
CA TYR A 267 -20.37 -21.89 -22.57
C TYR A 267 -21.30 -21.89 -23.78
N ALA A 268 -21.40 -20.74 -24.44
CA ALA A 268 -22.14 -20.56 -25.68
C ALA A 268 -21.32 -21.00 -26.87
N TRP A 269 -21.95 -21.66 -27.83
CA TRP A 269 -21.33 -22.09 -29.06
C TRP A 269 -22.30 -21.97 -30.23
N ASN A 270 -21.75 -21.85 -31.44
CA ASN A 270 -22.51 -21.76 -32.67
C ASN A 270 -21.80 -22.58 -33.75
N LEU A 271 -22.47 -23.63 -34.23
CA LEU A 271 -21.96 -24.54 -35.27
C LEU A 271 -22.23 -24.02 -36.70
N ASN A 272 -22.89 -22.87 -36.86
CA ASN A 272 -23.18 -22.31 -38.18
C ASN A 272 -21.89 -21.85 -38.87
N SER A 273 -21.71 -22.31 -40.11
CA SER A 273 -20.58 -21.94 -40.97
C SER A 273 -20.79 -20.60 -41.71
N ASN A 274 -21.99 -20.00 -41.66
CA ASN A 274 -22.34 -18.76 -42.35
C ASN A 274 -23.03 -17.76 -41.41
N ILE A 275 -22.54 -16.52 -41.37
CA ILE A 275 -23.05 -15.42 -40.52
C ILE A 275 -24.45 -14.97 -40.93
N ASN A 276 -24.83 -15.19 -42.20
CA ASN A 276 -26.11 -14.73 -42.76
C ASN A 276 -27.26 -15.75 -42.58
N ASP A 277 -26.99 -16.93 -42.02
CA ASP A 277 -27.98 -18.01 -41.89
C ASP A 277 -27.87 -18.65 -40.49
N VAL A 278 -28.14 -17.86 -39.46
CA VAL A 278 -28.07 -18.28 -38.06
C VAL A 278 -29.34 -19.04 -37.72
N SER A 279 -29.32 -20.38 -37.86
CA SER A 279 -30.38 -21.22 -37.30
C SER A 279 -30.22 -21.35 -35.79
N PHE A 280 -31.31 -21.17 -35.05
CA PHE A 280 -31.34 -21.31 -33.58
C PHE A 280 -30.98 -22.74 -33.14
N SER A 281 -31.23 -23.73 -34.00
CA SER A 281 -30.95 -25.16 -33.77
C SER A 281 -29.46 -25.52 -33.81
N ASN A 282 -28.60 -24.67 -34.37
CA ASN A 282 -27.14 -24.85 -34.39
C ASN A 282 -26.42 -23.98 -33.34
N THR A 283 -27.16 -23.43 -32.40
CA THR A 283 -26.63 -22.65 -31.28
C THR A 283 -27.00 -23.31 -29.97
N GLY A 284 -26.10 -23.27 -28.99
CA GLY A 284 -26.35 -23.91 -27.71
C GLY A 284 -25.53 -23.32 -26.58
N LEU A 285 -26.01 -23.61 -25.36
CA LEU A 285 -25.30 -23.36 -24.11
C LEU A 285 -25.02 -24.71 -23.45
N THR A 286 -23.76 -24.99 -23.18
CA THR A 286 -23.36 -26.26 -22.56
C THR A 286 -22.54 -25.99 -21.31
N PRO A 287 -22.82 -26.69 -20.19
CA PRO A 287 -21.97 -26.61 -19.02
C PRO A 287 -20.55 -27.11 -19.32
N GLY A 288 -19.55 -26.47 -18.75
CA GLY A 288 -18.15 -26.86 -18.88
C GLY A 288 -17.42 -26.74 -17.55
N VAL A 289 -16.43 -27.58 -17.37
CA VAL A 289 -15.53 -27.56 -16.21
C VAL A 289 -14.09 -27.55 -16.67
N GLY A 290 -13.24 -26.83 -15.94
CA GLY A 290 -11.85 -26.65 -16.31
C GLY A 290 -11.02 -26.07 -15.18
N PHE A 291 -9.80 -25.69 -15.52
CA PHE A 291 -8.89 -24.98 -14.64
C PHE A 291 -8.39 -23.70 -15.32
N THR A 292 -7.97 -22.73 -14.52
CA THR A 292 -7.41 -21.47 -14.99
C THR A 292 -5.92 -21.43 -14.67
N ILE A 293 -5.12 -21.06 -15.66
CA ILE A 293 -3.73 -20.68 -15.49
C ILE A 293 -3.67 -19.14 -15.41
N PRO A 294 -3.54 -18.55 -14.22
CA PRO A 294 -3.48 -17.10 -14.06
C PRO A 294 -2.15 -16.56 -14.58
N PHE A 295 -2.17 -15.39 -15.21
CA PHE A 295 -0.94 -14.68 -15.58
C PHE A 295 -0.35 -13.96 -14.36
N LYS A 296 0.99 -13.98 -14.23
CA LYS A 296 1.72 -13.36 -13.11
C LYS A 296 1.61 -11.84 -12.99
N ARG A 297 1.07 -11.15 -14.01
CA ARG A 297 0.96 -9.68 -14.03
C ARG A 297 -0.50 -9.28 -13.88
N SER A 298 -0.82 -8.53 -12.82
CA SER A 298 -2.07 -7.77 -12.74
C SER A 298 -1.94 -6.54 -13.63
N PHE A 299 -2.98 -6.25 -14.41
CA PHE A 299 -3.08 -4.99 -15.14
C PHE A 299 -4.00 -4.06 -14.37
N SER A 300 -3.58 -2.82 -14.15
CA SER A 300 -4.43 -1.77 -13.58
C SER A 300 -5.01 -0.95 -14.72
N VAL A 301 -6.34 -0.88 -14.81
CA VAL A 301 -7.03 0.06 -15.70
C VAL A 301 -7.92 0.94 -14.84
N ARG A 302 -7.65 2.25 -14.82
CA ARG A 302 -8.43 3.26 -14.06
C ARG A 302 -8.63 2.93 -12.57
N GLY A 303 -7.54 2.59 -11.86
CA GLY A 303 -7.56 2.43 -10.41
C GLY A 303 -8.28 1.17 -9.88
N LYS A 304 -8.78 0.31 -10.77
CA LYS A 304 -9.25 -1.04 -10.41
C LYS A 304 -8.20 -2.04 -10.86
N SER A 305 -7.64 -2.77 -9.91
CA SER A 305 -6.71 -3.87 -10.18
C SER A 305 -7.47 -5.00 -10.88
N LEU A 306 -7.20 -5.25 -12.17
CA LEU A 306 -7.66 -6.44 -12.88
C LEU A 306 -6.70 -7.58 -12.54
N THR A 307 -6.73 -8.01 -11.28
CA THR A 307 -6.10 -9.25 -10.81
C THR A 307 -6.98 -10.42 -11.26
N ALA A 308 -6.89 -10.85 -12.53
CA ALA A 308 -7.52 -12.10 -12.99
C ALA A 308 -7.34 -12.47 -14.48
N LEU A 309 -6.44 -11.83 -15.25
CA LEU A 309 -6.20 -12.31 -16.61
C LEU A 309 -5.57 -13.71 -16.56
N GLY A 310 -6.10 -14.63 -17.35
CA GLY A 310 -5.59 -15.99 -17.39
C GLY A 310 -6.20 -16.82 -18.52
N ILE A 311 -5.60 -17.98 -18.77
CA ILE A 311 -6.09 -18.95 -19.76
C ILE A 311 -6.91 -20.00 -19.01
N SER A 312 -8.17 -20.16 -19.41
CA SER A 312 -9.05 -21.22 -18.93
C SER A 312 -9.05 -22.37 -19.94
N LEU A 313 -8.75 -23.57 -19.46
CA LEU A 313 -8.73 -24.82 -20.23
C LEU A 313 -9.71 -25.81 -19.60
N GLY A 314 -10.52 -26.49 -20.40
CA GLY A 314 -11.47 -27.44 -19.85
C GLY A 314 -12.24 -28.26 -20.89
N VAL A 315 -13.25 -28.97 -20.41
CA VAL A 315 -14.13 -29.81 -21.21
C VAL A 315 -15.59 -29.41 -21.00
N LEU A 316 -16.38 -29.52 -22.06
CA LEU A 316 -17.82 -29.42 -21.97
C LEU A 316 -18.39 -30.75 -21.45
N THR A 317 -19.43 -30.69 -20.61
CA THR A 317 -20.00 -31.86 -19.92
C THR A 317 -20.81 -32.76 -20.85
N THR A 318 -21.23 -32.25 -22.01
CA THR A 318 -21.99 -33.00 -23.02
C THR A 318 -21.45 -32.77 -24.42
N LYS A 319 -21.67 -33.77 -25.30
CA LYS A 319 -21.38 -33.64 -26.73
C LYS A 319 -22.30 -32.59 -27.35
N MET A 320 -21.74 -31.77 -28.24
CA MET A 320 -22.51 -30.79 -29.00
C MET A 320 -23.29 -31.51 -30.09
N LYS A 321 -24.48 -31.01 -30.42
CA LYS A 321 -25.32 -31.56 -31.49
C LYS A 321 -25.76 -30.45 -32.41
N ASP A 322 -25.72 -30.70 -33.72
CA ASP A 322 -26.31 -29.79 -34.70
C ASP A 322 -27.81 -30.06 -34.90
N ALA A 323 -28.45 -29.30 -35.79
CA ALA A 323 -29.86 -29.44 -36.15
C ALA A 323 -30.21 -30.81 -36.76
N ASN A 324 -29.23 -31.50 -37.35
CA ASN A 324 -29.41 -32.83 -37.95
C ASN A 324 -29.23 -33.96 -36.92
N GLY A 325 -28.76 -33.63 -35.72
CA GLY A 325 -28.49 -34.57 -34.64
C GLY A 325 -27.07 -35.13 -34.64
N ASP A 326 -26.20 -34.66 -35.54
CA ASP A 326 -24.80 -35.07 -35.63
C ASP A 326 -24.04 -34.63 -34.38
N ARG A 327 -23.18 -35.51 -33.85
CA ARG A 327 -22.48 -35.28 -32.59
C ARG A 327 -21.08 -34.75 -32.82
N PHE A 328 -20.78 -33.66 -32.16
CA PHE A 328 -19.48 -33.00 -32.20
C PHE A 328 -18.74 -33.16 -30.87
N ALA A 329 -17.50 -33.65 -30.94
CA ALA A 329 -16.64 -33.86 -29.78
C ALA A 329 -15.15 -33.85 -30.16
N THR A 330 -14.25 -33.78 -29.18
CA THR A 330 -12.82 -33.96 -29.43
C THR A 330 -12.51 -35.45 -29.69
N PRO A 331 -11.74 -35.81 -30.73
CA PRO A 331 -11.46 -37.22 -31.07
C PRO A 331 -10.90 -38.05 -29.91
N THR A 332 -9.98 -37.50 -29.12
CA THR A 332 -9.29 -38.25 -28.05
C THR A 332 -10.09 -38.34 -26.75
N ILE A 333 -10.78 -37.27 -26.35
CA ILE A 333 -11.43 -37.14 -25.03
C ILE A 333 -12.94 -37.41 -25.13
N THR A 334 -13.49 -37.53 -26.34
CA THR A 334 -14.92 -37.77 -26.64
C THR A 334 -15.90 -36.72 -26.09
N LEU A 335 -15.35 -35.63 -25.54
CA LEU A 335 -16.05 -34.42 -25.13
C LEU A 335 -15.42 -33.21 -25.82
N PRO A 336 -16.18 -32.14 -26.13
CA PRO A 336 -15.62 -30.90 -26.63
C PRO A 336 -14.63 -30.30 -25.63
N VAL A 337 -13.46 -29.88 -26.10
CA VAL A 337 -12.42 -29.24 -25.28
C VAL A 337 -12.39 -27.76 -25.60
N TYR A 338 -12.34 -26.89 -24.60
CA TYR A 338 -12.24 -25.44 -24.80
C TYR A 338 -10.93 -24.88 -24.28
N ALA A 339 -10.47 -23.83 -24.95
CA ALA A 339 -9.41 -22.95 -24.50
C ALA A 339 -9.87 -21.51 -24.65
N ALA A 340 -9.84 -20.74 -23.55
CA ALA A 340 -10.36 -19.38 -23.53
C ALA A 340 -9.46 -18.44 -22.73
N LEU A 341 -9.41 -17.19 -23.16
CA LEU A 341 -8.89 -16.09 -22.36
C LEU A 341 -10.02 -15.58 -21.46
N GLY A 342 -9.74 -15.48 -20.18
CA GLY A 342 -10.73 -15.09 -19.19
C GLY A 342 -10.31 -13.91 -18.35
N VAL A 343 -11.30 -13.19 -17.85
CA VAL A 343 -11.15 -12.09 -16.89
C VAL A 343 -12.16 -12.26 -15.76
N ASN A 344 -11.74 -12.09 -14.50
CA ASN A 344 -12.68 -12.09 -13.39
C ASN A 344 -13.28 -10.70 -13.27
N VAL A 345 -14.60 -10.64 -13.36
CA VAL A 345 -15.38 -9.40 -13.23
C VAL A 345 -15.80 -9.18 -11.78
N PHE A 346 -15.91 -10.27 -11.00
CA PHE A 346 -16.10 -10.28 -9.55
C PHE A 346 -15.19 -11.32 -8.89
N ARG A 347 -15.11 -11.36 -7.55
CA ARG A 347 -14.24 -12.30 -6.81
C ARG A 347 -14.34 -13.76 -7.28
N VAL A 348 -15.52 -14.21 -7.71
CA VAL A 348 -15.79 -15.60 -8.13
C VAL A 348 -16.36 -15.73 -9.54
N ILE A 349 -16.67 -14.63 -10.23
CA ILE A 349 -17.31 -14.67 -11.56
C ILE A 349 -16.28 -14.34 -12.62
N ARG A 350 -16.09 -15.27 -13.54
CA ARG A 350 -15.17 -15.17 -14.67
C ARG A 350 -15.92 -15.17 -16.00
N VAL A 351 -15.54 -14.25 -16.88
CA VAL A 351 -16.02 -14.19 -18.26
C VAL A 351 -14.91 -14.71 -19.16
N ASN A 352 -15.22 -15.69 -19.99
CA ASN A 352 -14.29 -16.39 -20.86
C ASN A 352 -14.66 -16.14 -22.33
N ALA A 353 -13.66 -15.89 -23.17
CA ALA A 353 -13.81 -15.81 -24.62
C ALA A 353 -12.70 -16.64 -25.28
N GLY A 354 -13.07 -17.54 -26.20
CA GLY A 354 -12.12 -18.51 -26.72
C GLY A 354 -12.64 -19.34 -27.87
N ALA A 355 -12.10 -20.54 -28.00
CA ALA A 355 -12.53 -21.52 -28.98
C ALA A 355 -12.75 -22.90 -28.35
N ILE A 356 -13.70 -23.65 -28.91
CA ILE A 356 -13.96 -25.05 -28.63
C ILE A 356 -13.44 -25.87 -29.80
N MET A 357 -12.62 -26.88 -29.50
CA MET A 357 -12.14 -27.85 -30.46
C MET A 357 -13.11 -29.03 -30.52
N VAL A 358 -13.59 -29.35 -31.73
CA VAL A 358 -14.46 -30.49 -32.00
C VAL A 358 -14.17 -31.12 -33.36
N SER A 359 -14.65 -32.33 -33.57
CA SER A 359 -14.76 -33.00 -34.85
C SER A 359 -16.14 -33.67 -34.93
N ASN A 360 -16.72 -33.79 -36.13
CA ASN A 360 -17.96 -34.54 -36.33
C ASN A 360 -17.68 -36.04 -36.12
N MET A 361 -18.30 -36.64 -35.11
CA MET A 361 -18.08 -38.04 -34.74
C MET A 361 -18.82 -39.03 -35.65
N ASP A 362 -19.82 -38.55 -36.39
CA ASP A 362 -20.70 -39.35 -37.22
C ASP A 362 -20.30 -39.30 -38.72
N ALA A 363 -19.26 -38.51 -39.07
CA ALA A 363 -18.72 -38.37 -40.43
C ALA A 363 -17.44 -39.22 -40.69
N ILE A 364 -17.37 -39.89 -41.85
CA ILE A 364 -16.29 -40.81 -42.25
C ILE A 364 -14.92 -40.10 -42.42
N ASN A 365 -14.91 -38.82 -42.81
CA ASN A 365 -13.71 -37.99 -42.96
C ASN A 365 -13.85 -36.71 -42.13
N SER A 366 -13.79 -36.84 -40.82
CA SER A 366 -14.02 -35.71 -39.91
C SER A 366 -12.77 -34.86 -39.73
N LYS A 367 -12.89 -33.56 -40.04
CA LYS A 367 -11.84 -32.56 -39.81
C LYS A 367 -12.02 -31.92 -38.44
N ILE A 368 -10.91 -31.63 -37.77
CA ILE A 368 -10.93 -30.83 -36.54
C ILE A 368 -11.39 -29.41 -36.90
N GLN A 369 -12.34 -28.90 -36.13
CA GLN A 369 -12.93 -27.57 -36.25
C GLN A 369 -12.75 -26.83 -34.92
N PHE A 370 -12.55 -25.51 -35.03
CA PHE A 370 -12.46 -24.60 -33.89
C PHE A 370 -13.63 -23.63 -33.96
N ILE A 371 -14.48 -23.68 -32.93
CA ILE A 371 -15.72 -22.91 -32.86
C ILE A 371 -15.53 -21.80 -31.84
N PRO A 372 -15.80 -20.52 -32.17
CA PRO A 372 -15.74 -19.45 -31.19
C PRO A 372 -16.73 -19.71 -30.04
N THR A 373 -16.32 -19.40 -28.81
CA THR A 373 -17.14 -19.55 -27.62
C THR A 373 -17.01 -18.36 -26.68
N PHE A 374 -18.11 -18.08 -25.99
CA PHE A 374 -18.17 -17.15 -24.87
C PHE A 374 -18.79 -17.87 -23.69
N GLY A 375 -18.20 -17.74 -22.51
CA GLY A 375 -18.67 -18.42 -21.30
C GLY A 375 -18.68 -17.55 -20.07
N ILE A 376 -19.57 -17.89 -19.14
CA ILE A 376 -19.60 -17.34 -17.79
C ILE A 376 -19.38 -18.50 -16.83
N ALA A 377 -18.36 -18.40 -16.00
CA ALA A 377 -17.97 -19.45 -15.06
C ALA A 377 -17.82 -18.91 -13.64
N LEU A 378 -18.10 -19.78 -12.67
CA LEU A 378 -17.67 -19.61 -11.30
C LEU A 378 -16.26 -20.16 -11.16
N GLU A 379 -15.33 -19.33 -10.66
CA GLU A 379 -13.96 -19.71 -10.37
C GLU A 379 -13.77 -19.86 -8.87
N LEU A 380 -13.25 -21.01 -8.46
CA LEU A 380 -12.95 -21.35 -7.07
C LEU A 380 -11.52 -21.85 -6.97
N ASP A 381 -10.79 -21.38 -5.97
CA ASP A 381 -9.44 -21.86 -5.70
C ASP A 381 -9.50 -23.21 -4.96
N ALA A 382 -9.29 -24.31 -5.68
CA ALA A 382 -9.22 -25.63 -5.09
C ALA A 382 -7.82 -25.88 -4.53
N TRP A 383 -7.74 -26.21 -3.24
CA TRP A 383 -6.51 -26.71 -2.65
C TRP A 383 -6.18 -28.09 -3.22
N ILE A 384 -5.08 -28.19 -3.95
CA ILE A 384 -4.52 -29.48 -4.33
C ILE A 384 -3.49 -29.79 -3.26
N GLY A 385 -3.84 -30.69 -2.34
CA GLY A 385 -3.01 -31.12 -1.22
C GLY A 385 -1.76 -31.88 -1.64
N VAL A 386 -0.89 -31.24 -2.44
CA VAL A 386 0.43 -31.75 -2.76
C VAL A 386 1.24 -31.67 -1.47
N ARG A 387 1.34 -32.81 -0.78
CA ARG A 387 2.33 -32.99 0.29
C ARG A 387 3.69 -32.68 -0.31
N LYS A 388 4.36 -31.69 0.27
CA LYS A 388 5.74 -31.36 -0.08
C LYS A 388 6.69 -32.31 0.63
#